data_AF-A0A0F7VXR6-F1
#
_entry.id   AF-A0A0F7VXR6-F1
#
_cell.length_a   1.000
_cell.length_b   1.000
_cell.length_c   1.000
_cell.angle_alpha   90.00
_cell.angle_beta   90.00
_cell.angle_gamma   90.00
#
_symmetry.space_group_name_H-M   'P 1'
#
loop_
_entity.id
_entity.type
_entity.pdbx_description
1 polymer ?
#
loop_
_entity_poly.entity_id
_entity_poly.type
_entity_poly.pdbx_seq_one_letter_code
_entity_poly.pdbx_strand_id
1 'polypeptide(L)' 'MWRKSSYSDGGANNCVEVADDCPGVVPVRDSKLSAGPVIVFGAGSWTAFLSRVKG' A
#
# COMPACT_ATOMS: atom_id res chain seq x y z
N MET A 1 10.36 -2.11 5.16
CA MET A 1 10.26 -0.63 5.07
C MET A 1 8.94 -0.22 4.41
N TRP A 2 8.47 1.02 4.60
CA TRP A 2 7.31 1.59 3.90
C TRP A 2 7.74 2.23 2.57
N ARG A 3 7.00 1.96 1.49
CA ARG A 3 7.18 2.56 0.17
C ARG A 3 5.91 3.32 -0.23
N LYS A 4 6.11 4.52 -0.76
CA LYS A 4 5.06 5.33 -1.40
C LYS A 4 5.05 5.06 -2.90
N SER A 5 3.87 5.10 -3.54
CA SER A 5 3.74 4.89 -4.99
C SER A 5 4.42 6.02 -5.78
N SER A 6 5.01 5.72 -6.93
CA SER A 6 5.62 6.71 -7.85
C SER A 6 4.61 7.62 -8.55
N TYR A 7 3.33 7.25 -8.60
CA TYR A 7 2.23 8.14 -9.02
C TYR A 7 1.92 9.25 -8.00
N SER A 8 2.65 9.30 -6.89
CA SER A 8 2.44 10.25 -5.80
C SER A 8 3.15 11.60 -5.98
N ASP A 9 3.90 11.79 -7.07
CA ASP A 9 4.73 12.97 -7.31
C ASP A 9 3.93 14.21 -7.79
N GLY A 10 2.62 14.05 -8.02
CA GLY A 10 1.71 15.09 -8.54
C GLY A 10 0.94 15.93 -7.50
N GLY A 11 1.30 15.91 -6.22
CA GLY A 11 0.73 16.81 -5.19
C GLY A 11 0.03 16.16 -3.99
N ALA A 12 -0.63 16.99 -3.16
CA ALA A 12 -1.14 16.72 -1.80
C ALA A 12 -2.21 15.62 -1.61
N ASN A 13 -2.47 14.79 -2.62
CA ASN A 13 -3.67 13.95 -2.70
C ASN A 13 -3.41 12.44 -2.75
N ASN A 14 -2.20 11.96 -2.43
CA ASN A 14 -1.89 10.53 -2.45
C ASN A 14 -1.61 9.99 -1.05
N CYS A 15 -2.61 9.27 -0.52
CA CYS A 15 -2.76 8.96 0.89
C CYS A 15 -2.35 7.52 1.27
N VAL A 16 -1.59 6.76 0.46
CA VAL A 16 -1.36 5.32 0.75
C VAL A 16 0.11 4.93 0.72
N GLU A 17 0.54 4.17 1.73
CA GLU A 17 1.85 3.51 1.82
C GLU A 17 1.69 2.00 1.96
N VAL A 18 2.63 1.26 1.35
CA VAL A 18 2.70 -0.20 1.42
C VAL A 18 4.03 -0.63 2.02
N ALA A 19 4.03 -1.70 2.81
CA ALA A 19 5.25 -2.31 3.32
C ALA A 19 5.51 -3.64 2.60
N ASP A 20 6.65 -3.74 1.92
CA ASP A 20 6.98 -4.91 1.09
C ASP A 20 7.94 -5.87 1.76
N ASP A 21 8.43 -5.49 2.93
CA ASP A 21 9.43 -6.23 3.71
C ASP A 21 8.76 -7.08 4.80
N CYS A 22 7.56 -7.57 4.50
CA CYS A 22 6.76 -8.39 5.39
C CYS A 22 6.46 -9.73 4.70
N PRO A 23 7.19 -10.82 5.04
CA PRO A 23 6.98 -12.12 4.40
C PRO A 23 5.52 -12.60 4.53
N GLY A 24 4.90 -12.91 3.39
CA GLY A 24 3.55 -13.49 3.34
C GLY A 24 2.38 -12.50 3.46
N VAL A 25 2.65 -11.23 3.81
CA VAL A 25 1.61 -10.21 3.97
C VAL A 25 2.03 -8.86 3.39
N VAL A 26 1.04 -8.04 3.04
CA VAL A 26 1.25 -6.69 2.53
C VAL A 26 0.45 -5.71 3.40
N PRO A 27 1.10 -5.08 4.38
CA PRO A 27 0.52 -3.99 5.14
C PRO A 27 0.32 -2.76 4.27
N VAL A 28 -0.86 -2.17 4.36
CA VAL A 28 -1.29 -0.95 3.66
C VAL A 28 -1.77 0.03 4.72
N ARG A 29 -1.32 1.29 4.66
CA ARG A 29 -1.78 2.33 5.59
C ARG A 29 -2.00 3.65 4.90
N ASP A 30 -2.73 4.52 5.60
CA ASP A 30 -2.87 5.91 5.19
C ASP A 30 -1.58 6.71 5.50
N SER A 31 -1.06 7.43 4.50
CA SER A 31 0.18 8.19 4.60
C SER A 31 0.02 9.50 5.39
N LYS A 32 -1.19 10.04 5.49
CA LYS A 32 -1.54 11.24 6.25
C LYS A 32 -1.85 10.92 7.71
N LEU A 33 -2.23 9.68 7.99
CA LEU A 33 -2.44 9.13 9.34
C LEU A 33 -1.41 8.03 9.62
N SER A 34 -0.14 8.41 9.76
CA SER A 34 0.96 7.47 9.99
C SER A 34 0.83 6.63 11.28
N ALA A 35 0.10 7.14 12.28
CA ALA A 35 -0.27 6.45 13.51
C ALA A 35 -1.68 5.80 13.44
N GLY A 36 -2.33 5.86 12.28
CA GLY A 36 -3.64 5.29 12.03
C GLY A 36 -3.61 3.78 11.79
N PRO A 37 -4.78 3.18 11.56
CA PRO A 37 -4.91 1.74 11.37
C PRO A 37 -4.18 1.25 10.12
N VAL A 38 -3.56 0.07 10.24
CA VAL A 38 -2.89 -0.64 9.15
C VAL A 38 -3.78 -1.80 8.71
N ILE A 39 -4.10 -1.86 7.42
CA ILE A 39 -4.83 -2.98 6.82
C ILE A 39 -3.81 -3.98 6.29
N VAL A 40 -3.91 -5.24 6.68
CA VAL A 40 -2.96 -6.28 6.28
C VAL A 40 -3.61 -7.22 5.28
N PHE A 41 -3.08 -7.27 4.07
CA PHE A 41 -3.49 -8.22 3.04
C PHE A 41 -2.58 -9.45 3.07
N GLY A 42 -3.11 -10.63 2.75
CA GLY A 42 -2.27 -11.77 2.40
C GLY A 42 -1.62 -11.56 1.02
N ALA A 43 -0.40 -12.05 0.82
CA ALA A 43 0.34 -11.86 -0.43
C ALA A 43 -0.46 -12.30 -1.68
N GLY A 44 -1.14 -13.45 -1.63
CA GLY A 44 -1.97 -13.93 -2.74
C GLY A 44 -3.17 -13.01 -3.04
N SER A 45 -3.85 -12.51 -2.00
CA SER A 45 -4.96 -11.57 -2.16
C SER A 45 -4.49 -10.23 -2.72
N TRP A 46 -3.32 -9.76 -2.30
CA TRP A 46 -2.71 -8.55 -2.82
C TRP A 46 -2.36 -8.68 -4.31
N THR A 47 -1.77 -9.80 -4.73
CA THR A 47 -1.49 -10.08 -6.15
C THR A 47 -2.78 -10.11 -6.98
N ALA A 48 -3.83 -10.79 -6.50
CA ALA A 48 -5.12 -10.85 -7.20
C ALA A 48 -5.83 -9.49 -7.29
N PHE A 49 -5.66 -8.65 -6.27
CA PHE A 49 -6.14 -7.26 -6.28
C PHE A 49 -5.41 -6.45 -7.36
N LEU A 50 -4.06 -6.47 -7.36
CA LEU A 50 -3.27 -5.73 -8.34
C LEU A 50 -3.55 -6.19 -9.78
N SER A 51 -3.75 -7.48 -10.02
CA SER A 51 -4.06 -7.98 -11.37
C SER A 51 -5.42 -7.49 -11.91
N ARG A 52 -6.33 -7.07 -11.03
CA ARG A 52 -7.63 -6.50 -11.42
C ARG A 52 -7.62 -4.98 -11.52
N VAL A 53 -6.78 -4.31 -10.74
CA VAL A 53 -6.74 -2.84 -10.66
C VAL A 53 -5.78 -2.22 -11.67
N LYS A 54 -4.78 -2.99 -12.14
CA LYS A 54 -3.80 -2.55 -13.13
C LYS A 54 -4.42 -2.67 -14.54
N GLY A 55 -5.08 -1.60 -14.98
CA GLY A 55 -5.46 -1.37 -16.38
C GLY A 55 -4.30 -0.85 -17.21
#